data_AF-K8XMD2-F1
#
_entry.id   AF-K8XMD2-F1
#
_cell.length_a   1.000
_cell.length_b   1.000
_cell.length_c   1.000
_cell.angle_alpha   90.00
_cell.angle_beta   90.00
_cell.angle_gamma   90.00
#
_symmetry.space_group_name_H-M   'P 1'
#
loop_
_entity.id
_entity.type
_entity.pdbx_description
1 polymer ?
#
loop_
_entity_poly.entity_id
_entity_poly.type
_entity_poly.pdbx_seq_one_letter_code
_entity_poly.pdbx_strand_id
1 'polypeptide(L)'
;MGSVVLLGFAAAGCGNSIEGAAVAQPGSSDVDSASAGTSSSAASADCAALTKALGRLVSDRPHLTEAVLPGSTDPTCSWSKGPTNVMSTITASVKPQVTDPAVLVEMRNGTNVVPDPRSAEFGGVVLDVVAMALLTPEHSIIVNALDPSVSDATKLDVAFAIAEYLEN
;
A
#
# COMPACT_ATOMS: atom_id res chain seq x y z
N MET A 1 31.67 59.12 -9.54
CA MET A 1 30.43 59.94 -9.51
C MET A 1 29.73 59.73 -10.85
N GLY A 2 28.47 59.32 -10.94
CA GLY A 2 27.57 58.83 -9.91
C GLY A 2 26.29 58.24 -10.51
N SER A 3 25.50 57.64 -9.61
CA SER A 3 24.02 57.61 -9.62
C SER A 3 23.27 56.57 -10.48
N VAL A 4 22.47 55.77 -9.77
CA VAL A 4 21.41 54.85 -10.24
C VAL A 4 20.07 55.58 -10.20
N VAL A 5 19.15 55.31 -11.14
CA VAL A 5 17.69 55.51 -10.92
C VAL A 5 16.89 54.38 -11.61
N LEU A 6 15.87 53.87 -10.92
CA LEU A 6 14.90 52.87 -11.39
C LEU A 6 13.62 53.52 -11.95
N LEU A 7 12.87 52.76 -12.74
CA LEU A 7 11.40 52.79 -12.85
C LEU A 7 10.96 51.30 -12.82
N GLY A 8 10.01 50.83 -12.00
CA GLY A 8 8.64 51.32 -11.74
C GLY A 8 7.68 50.50 -12.62
N PHE A 9 6.59 49.86 -12.20
CA PHE A 9 5.54 50.14 -11.19
C PHE A 9 5.00 48.77 -10.62
N ALA A 10 4.55 48.58 -9.37
CA ALA A 10 3.38 49.14 -8.64
C ALA A 10 2.01 48.75 -9.26
N ALA A 11 0.92 48.44 -8.54
CA ALA A 11 0.57 48.32 -7.11
C ALA A 11 -0.62 47.30 -6.96
N ALA A 12 -1.36 47.06 -5.85
CA ALA A 12 -1.47 47.59 -4.48
C ALA A 12 -2.19 46.56 -3.55
N GLY A 13 -2.38 46.86 -2.25
CA GLY A 13 -3.29 46.15 -1.32
C GLY A 13 -2.59 45.55 -0.07
N CYS A 14 -2.29 46.29 1.00
CA CYS A 14 -3.20 46.81 2.06
C CYS A 14 -3.94 45.68 2.82
N GLY A 15 -3.78 45.49 4.15
CA GLY A 15 -3.11 46.32 5.16
C GLY A 15 -2.53 45.55 6.36
N ASN A 16 -2.06 46.30 7.37
CA ASN A 16 -0.93 45.94 8.24
C ASN A 16 -1.28 45.65 9.72
N SER A 17 -0.49 44.74 10.33
CA SER A 17 0.20 44.84 11.66
C SER A 17 -0.68 45.03 12.93
N ILE A 18 -0.24 44.94 14.20
CA ILE A 18 1.07 44.97 14.92
C ILE A 18 0.92 44.04 16.18
N GLU A 19 1.89 43.65 17.03
CA GLU A 19 3.34 43.91 17.27
C GLU A 19 3.93 42.72 18.09
N GLY A 20 5.25 42.52 18.17
CA GLY A 20 5.85 41.59 19.17
C GLY A 20 7.29 41.13 18.97
N ALA A 21 8.28 41.99 19.25
CA ALA A 21 9.70 41.62 19.38
C ALA A 21 10.01 40.84 20.68
N ALA A 22 11.14 40.12 20.87
CA ALA A 22 12.08 39.43 19.98
C ALA A 22 13.14 38.65 20.81
N VAL A 23 13.87 37.73 20.15
CA VAL A 23 15.18 37.12 20.52
C VAL A 23 15.25 36.22 21.78
N ALA A 24 16.08 35.16 21.68
CA ALA A 24 16.20 34.05 22.63
C ALA A 24 17.32 34.21 23.68
N GLN A 25 17.20 33.49 24.81
CA GLN A 25 18.34 33.02 25.61
C GLN A 25 18.01 31.66 26.28
N PRO A 26 19.01 30.82 26.62
CA PRO A 26 18.80 29.40 26.90
C PRO A 26 18.74 29.05 28.40
N GLY A 27 18.05 27.97 28.76
CA GLY A 27 18.15 27.36 30.10
C GLY A 27 17.00 26.42 30.48
N SER A 28 17.25 25.11 30.40
CA SER A 28 16.60 23.98 31.11
C SER A 28 15.33 24.24 31.93
N SER A 29 14.24 23.51 31.62
CA SER A 29 13.80 22.32 32.39
C SER A 29 12.58 21.64 31.75
N ASP A 30 12.37 20.37 32.09
CA ASP A 30 11.50 19.40 31.40
C ASP A 30 10.01 19.76 31.33
N VAL A 31 9.41 19.51 30.16
CA VAL A 31 8.09 18.89 30.05
C VAL A 31 8.11 17.81 28.97
N ASP A 32 8.09 16.56 29.41
CA ASP A 32 7.76 15.43 28.55
C ASP A 32 6.31 15.61 28.05
N SER A 33 6.08 15.54 26.75
CA SER A 33 4.75 15.67 26.15
C SER A 33 4.66 14.83 24.89
N ALA A 34 4.33 13.57 25.17
CA ALA A 34 4.13 12.50 24.22
C ALA A 34 3.18 12.84 23.04
N SER A 35 3.51 12.24 21.90
CA SER A 35 2.56 11.57 21.00
C SER A 35 1.31 12.34 20.53
N ALA A 36 1.44 13.02 19.39
CA ALA A 36 0.35 13.21 18.43
C ALA A 36 0.93 13.21 16.99
N GLY A 37 0.56 12.28 16.11
CA GLY A 37 -0.30 11.12 16.35
C GLY A 37 -0.13 10.03 15.28
N THR A 38 -0.45 8.80 15.68
CA THR A 38 -0.75 7.70 14.77
C THR A 38 -1.87 8.12 13.83
N SER A 39 -1.59 8.26 12.54
CA SER A 39 -2.65 8.38 11.53
C SER A 39 -3.43 7.06 11.51
N SER A 40 -4.74 7.15 11.75
CA SER A 40 -5.60 6.01 12.02
C SER A 40 -5.68 5.00 10.87
N SER A 41 -5.78 3.73 11.26
CA SER A 41 -5.95 2.55 10.43
C SER A 41 -6.89 2.71 9.23
N ALA A 42 -6.31 2.67 8.04
CA ALA A 42 -6.66 1.61 7.08
C ALA A 42 -5.44 0.68 7.01
N ALA A 43 -5.64 -0.62 6.86
CA ALA A 43 -4.54 -1.59 6.72
C ALA A 43 -3.91 -1.51 5.32
N SER A 44 -3.23 -0.39 5.01
CA SER A 44 -2.30 -0.34 3.89
C SER A 44 -1.23 -1.40 4.16
N ALA A 45 -1.18 -2.44 3.33
CA ALA A 45 -0.41 -3.63 3.64
C ALA A 45 1.10 -3.35 3.56
N ASP A 46 1.70 -3.05 4.71
CA ASP A 46 3.16 -2.92 4.86
C ASP A 46 3.84 -4.20 4.35
N CYS A 47 4.71 -4.06 3.36
CA CYS A 47 5.39 -5.18 2.76
C CYS A 47 6.29 -5.93 3.74
N ALA A 48 6.81 -5.28 4.79
CA ALA A 48 7.56 -5.95 5.85
C ALA A 48 6.64 -6.80 6.75
N ALA A 49 5.48 -6.26 7.15
CA ALA A 49 4.45 -7.03 7.86
C ALA A 49 3.90 -8.20 7.02
N LEU A 50 3.60 -8.00 5.74
CA LEU A 50 3.21 -9.09 4.82
C LEU A 50 4.30 -10.15 4.69
N THR A 51 5.58 -9.76 4.63
CA THR A 51 6.70 -10.73 4.61
C THR A 51 6.68 -11.63 5.85
N LYS A 52 6.38 -11.05 7.02
CA LYS A 52 6.26 -11.78 8.29
C LYS A 52 5.03 -12.71 8.31
N ALA A 53 3.89 -12.24 7.80
CA ALA A 53 2.66 -13.02 7.73
C ALA A 53 2.78 -14.22 6.75
N LEU A 54 3.26 -13.96 5.53
CA LEU A 54 3.49 -14.97 4.50
C LEU A 54 4.54 -16.01 4.92
N GLY A 55 5.56 -15.59 5.67
CA GLY A 55 6.52 -16.46 6.33
C GLY A 55 7.14 -17.50 5.38
N ARG A 56 6.71 -18.76 5.50
CA ARG A 56 7.23 -19.87 4.68
C ARG A 56 6.97 -19.67 3.18
N LEU A 57 5.85 -19.06 2.79
CA LEU A 57 5.44 -18.87 1.39
C LEU A 57 6.41 -18.01 0.57
N VAL A 58 7.18 -17.13 1.24
CA VAL A 58 8.19 -16.25 0.61
C VAL A 58 9.60 -16.47 1.19
N SER A 59 9.80 -17.51 2.00
CA SER A 59 11.05 -17.74 2.74
C SER A 59 12.27 -18.04 1.85
N ASP A 60 12.05 -18.54 0.62
CA ASP A 60 13.09 -18.74 -0.39
C ASP A 60 13.43 -17.44 -1.17
N ARG A 61 12.70 -16.35 -0.90
CA ARG A 61 12.74 -15.07 -1.63
C ARG A 61 13.02 -13.89 -0.69
N PRO A 62 14.22 -13.83 -0.07
CA PRO A 62 14.53 -12.85 0.97
C PRO A 62 14.66 -11.41 0.45
N HIS A 63 14.72 -11.20 -0.87
CA HIS A 63 14.85 -9.86 -1.46
C HIS A 63 13.46 -9.25 -1.68
N LEU A 64 12.99 -8.55 -0.65
CA LEU A 64 11.80 -7.71 -0.71
C LEU A 64 12.11 -6.38 -1.40
N THR A 65 11.24 -5.98 -2.33
CA THR A 65 11.16 -4.64 -2.91
C THR A 65 9.71 -4.17 -2.88
N GLU A 66 9.48 -2.91 -2.54
CA GLU A 66 8.18 -2.27 -2.63
C GLU A 66 8.17 -1.29 -3.81
N ALA A 67 7.08 -1.28 -4.59
CA ALA A 67 6.89 -0.35 -5.69
C ALA A 67 5.43 0.09 -5.80
N VAL A 68 5.20 1.37 -6.10
CA VAL A 68 3.87 1.88 -6.47
C VAL A 68 3.82 2.02 -7.99
N LEU A 69 2.83 1.39 -8.62
CA LEU A 69 2.63 1.49 -10.07
C LEU A 69 2.16 2.90 -10.46
N PRO A 70 2.58 3.46 -11.62
CA PRO A 70 2.10 4.76 -12.07
C PRO A 70 0.57 4.83 -12.14
N GLY A 71 -0.03 5.78 -11.43
CA GLY A 71 -1.49 5.93 -11.32
C GLY A 71 -2.15 5.10 -10.21
N SER A 72 -1.38 4.31 -9.46
CA SER A 72 -1.80 3.71 -8.19
C SER A 72 -1.35 4.58 -7.00
N THR A 73 -2.06 4.48 -5.88
CA THR A 73 -1.57 4.86 -4.54
C THR A 73 -1.19 3.63 -3.70
N ASP A 74 -1.63 2.45 -4.13
CA ASP A 74 -1.53 1.21 -3.38
C ASP A 74 -0.18 0.54 -3.70
N PRO A 75 0.62 0.15 -2.69
CA PRO A 75 1.91 -0.48 -2.90
C PRO A 75 1.76 -1.91 -3.45
N THR A 76 2.78 -2.33 -4.20
CA THR A 76 2.98 -3.70 -4.64
C THR A 76 4.25 -4.23 -4.00
N CYS A 77 4.10 -5.28 -3.20
CA CYS A 77 5.19 -6.00 -2.57
C CYS A 77 5.73 -7.05 -3.55
N SER A 78 7.06 -7.15 -3.66
CA SER A 78 7.74 -8.05 -4.59
C SER A 78 8.84 -8.81 -3.86
N TRP A 79 8.74 -10.13 -3.79
CA TRP A 79 9.71 -11.03 -3.16
C TRP A 79 10.46 -11.81 -4.22
N SER A 80 11.79 -11.74 -4.21
CA SER A 80 12.65 -12.40 -5.21
C SER A 80 13.79 -13.23 -4.60
N LYS A 81 14.27 -14.24 -5.33
CA LYS A 81 15.40 -15.12 -4.94
C LYS A 81 16.77 -14.43 -5.08
N GLY A 82 16.83 -13.25 -5.69
CA GLY A 82 18.04 -12.46 -5.87
C GLY A 82 17.70 -11.02 -6.28
N PRO A 83 18.52 -10.02 -5.92
CA PRO A 83 18.15 -8.59 -5.96
C PRO A 83 17.91 -8.02 -7.37
N THR A 84 18.28 -8.76 -8.41
CA THR A 84 18.08 -8.41 -9.83
C THR A 84 17.34 -9.50 -10.61
N ASN A 85 16.94 -10.59 -9.97
CA ASN A 85 16.33 -11.75 -10.64
C ASN A 85 14.81 -11.63 -10.68
N VAL A 86 14.30 -10.77 -11.57
CA VAL A 86 12.86 -10.55 -11.80
C VAL A 86 12.12 -11.83 -12.23
N MET A 87 12.79 -12.79 -12.86
CA MET A 87 12.22 -14.11 -13.22
C MET A 87 12.12 -15.06 -12.01
N SER A 88 12.41 -14.56 -10.80
CA SER A 88 12.25 -15.27 -9.53
C SER A 88 11.31 -14.54 -8.58
N THR A 89 10.42 -13.68 -9.10
CA THR A 89 9.57 -12.81 -8.29
C THR A 89 8.17 -13.39 -8.09
N ILE A 90 7.68 -13.31 -6.84
CA ILE A 90 6.25 -13.30 -6.50
C ILE A 90 5.88 -11.85 -6.15
N THR A 91 4.77 -11.35 -6.68
CA THR A 91 4.24 -10.01 -6.38
C THR A 91 2.86 -10.10 -5.75
N ALA A 92 2.59 -9.30 -4.72
CA ALA A 92 1.24 -9.08 -4.21
C ALA A 92 0.92 -7.58 -4.16
N SER A 93 -0.27 -7.20 -4.59
CA SER A 93 -0.85 -5.88 -4.40
C SER A 93 -2.13 -6.01 -3.59
N VAL A 94 -2.27 -5.18 -2.56
CA VAL A 94 -3.45 -5.13 -1.69
C VAL A 94 -4.09 -3.77 -1.86
N LYS A 95 -5.33 -3.75 -2.32
CA LYS A 95 -6.12 -2.54 -2.49
C LYS A 95 -7.35 -2.57 -1.59
N PRO A 96 -7.47 -1.64 -0.62
CA PRO A 96 -8.73 -1.39 0.08
C PRO A 96 -9.83 -0.99 -0.90
N GLN A 97 -11.02 -1.56 -0.73
CA GLN A 97 -12.19 -1.29 -1.56
C GLN A 97 -13.47 -1.48 -0.74
N VAL A 98 -14.61 -1.08 -1.31
CA VAL A 98 -15.93 -1.46 -0.78
C VAL A 98 -16.71 -2.08 -1.93
N THR A 99 -16.88 -3.40 -1.88
CA THR A 99 -17.64 -4.17 -2.88
C THR A 99 -18.91 -4.68 -2.23
N ASP A 100 -20.05 -4.39 -2.87
CA ASP A 100 -21.35 -4.91 -2.43
C ASP A 100 -21.32 -6.46 -2.44
N PRO A 101 -21.67 -7.15 -1.33
CA PRO A 101 -21.73 -8.61 -1.29
C PRO A 101 -22.61 -9.24 -2.39
N ALA A 102 -23.65 -8.54 -2.87
CA ALA A 102 -24.46 -9.00 -4.01
C ALA A 102 -23.65 -9.05 -5.31
N VAL A 103 -22.74 -8.09 -5.54
CA VAL A 103 -21.82 -8.11 -6.69
C VAL A 103 -20.86 -9.29 -6.59
N LEU A 104 -20.32 -9.60 -5.40
CA LEU A 104 -19.47 -10.78 -5.21
C LEU A 104 -20.24 -12.09 -5.47
N VAL A 105 -21.53 -12.17 -5.12
CA VAL A 105 -22.39 -13.31 -5.44
C VAL A 105 -22.59 -13.46 -6.95
N GLU A 106 -22.89 -12.38 -7.67
CA GLU A 106 -23.01 -12.42 -9.14
C GLU A 106 -21.67 -12.80 -9.81
N MET A 107 -20.56 -12.27 -9.30
CA MET A 107 -19.22 -12.55 -9.83
C MET A 107 -18.83 -14.03 -9.72
N ARG A 108 -19.34 -14.79 -8.72
CA ARG A 108 -19.13 -16.25 -8.62
C ARG A 108 -19.73 -17.05 -9.79
N ASN A 109 -20.63 -16.45 -10.58
CA ASN A 109 -21.18 -17.05 -11.79
C ASN A 109 -20.39 -16.69 -13.07
N GLY A 110 -19.29 -15.94 -12.94
CA GLY A 110 -18.46 -15.49 -14.06
C GLY A 110 -17.57 -16.59 -14.68
N THR A 111 -17.12 -16.37 -15.91
CA THR A 111 -16.29 -17.33 -16.67
C THR A 111 -14.86 -17.49 -16.14
N ASN A 112 -14.39 -16.52 -15.37
CA ASN A 112 -13.01 -16.41 -14.90
C ASN A 112 -12.87 -16.82 -13.42
N VAL A 113 -13.91 -17.43 -12.84
CA VAL A 113 -13.94 -17.80 -11.42
C VAL A 113 -13.11 -19.06 -11.21
N VAL A 114 -12.21 -19.03 -10.24
CA VAL A 114 -11.52 -20.24 -9.75
C VAL A 114 -12.29 -20.78 -8.56
N PRO A 115 -12.80 -22.03 -8.60
CA PRO A 115 -13.46 -22.63 -7.45
C PRO A 115 -12.45 -22.95 -6.33
N ASP A 116 -12.38 -22.10 -5.32
CA ASP A 116 -11.65 -22.38 -4.06
C ASP A 116 -12.62 -22.19 -2.86
N PRO A 117 -12.86 -23.23 -2.04
CA PRO A 117 -13.81 -23.15 -0.93
C PRO A 117 -13.41 -22.14 0.15
N ARG A 118 -12.10 -21.83 0.30
CA ARG A 118 -11.61 -20.83 1.27
C ARG A 118 -12.17 -19.45 0.98
N SER A 119 -12.48 -19.13 -0.29
CA SER A 119 -13.07 -17.83 -0.65
C SER A 119 -14.43 -17.57 -0.01
N ALA A 120 -15.16 -18.61 0.41
CA ALA A 120 -16.42 -18.46 1.12
C ALA A 120 -16.24 -17.91 2.55
N GLU A 121 -15.11 -18.20 3.21
CA GLU A 121 -14.80 -17.76 4.57
C GLU A 121 -14.63 -16.24 4.63
N PHE A 122 -13.93 -15.66 3.64
CA PHE A 122 -13.75 -14.23 3.42
C PHE A 122 -14.93 -13.53 2.72
N GLY A 123 -16.06 -14.22 2.57
CA GLY A 123 -17.24 -13.72 1.82
C GLY A 123 -16.98 -13.41 0.34
N GLY A 124 -15.85 -13.82 -0.21
CA GLY A 124 -15.27 -13.33 -1.46
C GLY A 124 -15.42 -14.24 -2.69
N VAL A 125 -14.66 -13.92 -3.73
CA VAL A 125 -14.53 -14.71 -4.97
C VAL A 125 -13.07 -14.68 -5.44
N VAL A 126 -12.59 -15.81 -5.97
CA VAL A 126 -11.28 -15.89 -6.62
C VAL A 126 -11.47 -15.81 -8.13
N LEU A 127 -10.67 -14.99 -8.79
CA LEU A 127 -10.62 -14.83 -10.24
C LEU A 127 -9.25 -15.20 -10.80
N ASP A 128 -9.24 -15.94 -11.90
CA ASP A 128 -8.10 -16.07 -12.80
C ASP A 128 -8.23 -15.03 -13.91
N VAL A 129 -7.37 -14.00 -13.86
CA VAL A 129 -7.30 -12.95 -14.88
C VAL A 129 -5.93 -12.99 -15.57
N VAL A 130 -5.11 -11.95 -15.44
CA VAL A 130 -3.67 -12.01 -15.77
C VAL A 130 -2.85 -12.44 -14.55
N ALA A 131 -3.51 -12.57 -13.40
CA ALA A 131 -2.99 -12.89 -12.08
C ALA A 131 -4.12 -13.55 -11.26
N MET A 132 -3.79 -14.19 -10.14
CA MET A 132 -4.82 -14.62 -9.18
C MET A 132 -5.31 -13.40 -8.42
N ALA A 133 -6.62 -13.16 -8.42
CA ALA A 133 -7.23 -12.09 -7.63
C ALA A 133 -8.25 -12.68 -6.64
N LEU A 134 -8.02 -12.48 -5.34
CA LEU A 134 -9.02 -12.70 -4.30
C LEU A 134 -9.72 -11.36 -4.04
N LEU A 135 -11.02 -11.31 -4.33
CA LEU A 135 -11.87 -10.14 -4.07
C LEU A 135 -12.76 -10.46 -2.86
N THR A 136 -12.56 -9.72 -1.77
CA THR A 136 -13.42 -9.71 -0.59
C THR A 136 -14.26 -8.43 -0.57
N PRO A 137 -15.24 -8.29 0.34
CA PRO A 137 -16.02 -7.06 0.47
C PRO A 137 -15.15 -5.82 0.73
N GLU A 138 -14.03 -5.98 1.42
CA GLU A 138 -13.16 -4.88 1.90
C GLU A 138 -11.83 -4.75 1.13
N HIS A 139 -11.38 -5.81 0.45
CA HIS A 139 -10.05 -5.84 -0.17
C HIS A 139 -10.04 -6.53 -1.54
N SER A 140 -9.22 -6.01 -2.45
CA SER A 140 -8.77 -6.70 -3.66
C SER A 140 -7.30 -7.07 -3.48
N ILE A 141 -7.03 -8.38 -3.43
CA ILE A 141 -5.70 -8.95 -3.23
C ILE A 141 -5.30 -9.61 -4.54
N ILE A 142 -4.34 -9.01 -5.25
CA ILE A 142 -3.87 -9.51 -6.55
C ILE A 142 -2.47 -10.09 -6.37
N VAL A 143 -2.33 -11.39 -6.63
CA VAL A 143 -1.07 -12.14 -6.54
C VAL A 143 -0.67 -12.64 -7.91
N ASN A 144 0.55 -12.32 -8.32
CA ASN A 144 1.17 -12.82 -9.54
C ASN A 144 2.56 -13.41 -9.25
N ALA A 145 3.08 -14.21 -10.17
CA ALA A 145 4.46 -14.67 -10.14
C ALA A 145 5.07 -14.60 -11.53
N LEU A 146 6.27 -14.02 -11.62
CA LEU A 146 7.13 -14.09 -12.80
C LEU A 146 8.00 -15.35 -12.79
N ASP A 147 8.11 -16.02 -11.63
CA ASP A 147 8.77 -17.32 -11.51
C ASP A 147 7.84 -18.44 -12.02
N PRO A 148 8.18 -19.11 -13.13
CA PRO A 148 7.33 -20.17 -13.71
C PRO A 148 7.28 -21.43 -12.85
N SER A 149 8.09 -21.54 -11.78
CA SER A 149 7.96 -22.63 -10.80
C SER A 149 6.86 -22.38 -9.75
N VAL A 150 6.23 -21.20 -9.73
CA VAL A 150 5.18 -20.85 -8.77
C VAL A 150 3.82 -21.19 -9.36
N SER A 151 3.21 -22.26 -8.83
CA SER A 151 1.87 -22.70 -9.23
C SER A 151 0.78 -21.70 -8.84
N ASP A 152 -0.37 -21.76 -9.51
CA ASP A 152 -1.53 -20.94 -9.15
C ASP A 152 -2.05 -21.27 -7.74
N ALA A 153 -1.98 -22.54 -7.31
CA ALA A 153 -2.26 -22.92 -5.93
C ALA A 153 -1.39 -22.14 -4.92
N THR A 154 -0.09 -21.96 -5.21
CA THR A 154 0.81 -21.14 -4.39
C THR A 154 0.44 -19.66 -4.40
N LYS A 155 -0.02 -19.12 -5.55
CA LYS A 155 -0.52 -17.74 -5.63
C LYS A 155 -1.79 -17.56 -4.79
N LEU A 156 -2.68 -18.56 -4.77
CA LEU A 156 -3.87 -18.59 -3.90
C LEU A 156 -3.50 -18.68 -2.42
N ASP A 157 -2.55 -19.54 -2.05
CA ASP A 157 -2.08 -19.64 -0.66
C ASP A 157 -1.51 -18.31 -0.15
N VAL A 158 -0.79 -17.56 -1.01
CA VAL A 158 -0.34 -16.19 -0.72
C VAL A 158 -1.52 -15.22 -0.60
N ALA A 159 -2.52 -15.30 -1.49
CA ALA A 159 -3.69 -14.42 -1.45
C ALA A 159 -4.53 -14.63 -0.17
N PHE A 160 -4.75 -15.88 0.24
CA PHE A 160 -5.48 -16.21 1.46
C PHE A 160 -4.68 -15.86 2.72
N ALA A 161 -3.38 -16.13 2.78
CA ALA A 161 -2.55 -15.72 3.92
C ALA A 161 -2.48 -14.18 4.09
N ILE A 162 -2.62 -13.41 3.00
CA ILE A 162 -2.80 -11.95 3.06
C ILE A 162 -4.19 -11.59 3.59
N ALA A 163 -5.25 -12.26 3.14
CA ALA A 163 -6.61 -12.01 3.64
C ALA A 163 -6.73 -12.31 5.14
N GLU A 164 -6.21 -13.46 5.59
CA GLU A 164 -6.08 -13.82 7.02
C GLU A 164 -5.34 -12.74 7.81
N TYR A 165 -4.26 -12.18 7.27
CA TYR A 165 -3.51 -11.11 7.92
C TYR A 165 -4.31 -9.79 8.04
N LEU A 166 -5.19 -9.48 7.09
CA LEU A 166 -5.96 -8.23 7.07
C LEU A 166 -7.20 -8.27 7.97
N GLU A 167 -7.67 -9.46 8.36
CA GLU A 167 -8.83 -9.64 9.27
C GLU A 167 -8.44 -9.80 10.77
N ASN A 168 -7.13 -9.79 11.10
CA ASN A 168 -6.58 -9.97 12.47
C ASN A 168 -6.00 -8.68 13.07
#